data_AF-A0A7S0R0C5-F1
#
_entry.id   AF-A0A7S0R0C5-F1
#
_cell.length_a   1.000
_cell.length_b   1.000
_cell.length_c   1.000
_cell.angle_alpha   90.00
_cell.angle_beta   90.00
_cell.angle_gamma   90.00
#
_symmetry.space_group_name_H-M   'P 1'
#
loop_
_entity.id
_entity.type
_entity.pdbx_description
1 polymer ?
#
loop_
_entity_poly.entity_id
_entity_poly.type
_entity_poly.pdbx_seq_one_letter_code
_entity_poly.pdbx_strand_id
1 'polypeptide(L)'
;EEGVLLVEDLDTKRQPVPALEAIYLIAPTEQSVSRVIADFENKSKPTYLAAHIYFTWRLSNELLYSLKAQAAEGLVDRLRSCRELNIDFLALEAQGFSLGMDDAFHLIYSPTATDRRHAVCAQIAEKLLTVCVTLGERPAIRYKRVAAG
;
A
#
# COMPACT_ATOMS: atom_id res chain seq x y z
N GLU A 1 -21.49 -8.90 6.58
CA GLU A 1 -21.81 -8.79 8.02
C GLU A 1 -21.12 -7.62 8.74
N GLU A 2 -20.25 -6.82 8.10
CA GLU A 2 -19.61 -5.62 8.72
C GLU A 2 -19.86 -4.33 7.92
N GLY A 3 -21.05 -4.18 7.31
CA GLY A 3 -21.41 -2.97 6.56
C GLY A 3 -20.76 -2.78 5.19
N VAL A 4 -19.92 -3.73 4.72
CA VAL A 4 -19.37 -3.71 3.35
C VAL A 4 -20.37 -4.30 2.36
N LEU A 5 -20.77 -3.52 1.35
CA LEU A 5 -21.74 -3.93 0.32
C LEU A 5 -21.08 -4.54 -0.92
N LEU A 6 -19.92 -4.03 -1.32
CA LEU A 6 -19.19 -4.45 -2.53
C LEU A 6 -17.68 -4.30 -2.31
N VAL A 7 -16.91 -5.20 -2.93
CA VAL A 7 -15.46 -5.10 -3.05
C VAL A 7 -15.14 -4.86 -4.52
N GLU A 8 -14.42 -3.78 -4.81
CA GLU A 8 -14.06 -3.39 -6.17
C GLU A 8 -12.54 -3.29 -6.31
N ASP A 9 -12.04 -3.65 -7.49
CA ASP A 9 -10.64 -3.45 -7.84
C ASP A 9 -10.42 -1.99 -8.31
N LEU A 10 -9.52 -1.29 -7.62
CA LEU A 10 -9.12 0.09 -7.94
C LEU A 10 -8.60 0.20 -9.38
N ASP A 11 -8.06 -0.89 -9.93
CA ASP A 11 -7.50 -0.90 -11.27
C ASP A 11 -8.55 -0.88 -12.39
N THR A 12 -9.79 -1.25 -12.06
CA THR A 12 -10.90 -1.40 -12.99
C THR A 12 -11.79 -0.16 -13.09
N LYS A 13 -12.54 -0.06 -14.19
CA LYS A 13 -13.54 1.00 -14.35
C LYS A 13 -14.78 0.68 -13.53
N ARG A 14 -14.93 1.37 -12.40
CA ARG A 14 -16.00 1.19 -11.43
C ARG A 14 -17.22 2.05 -11.77
N GLN A 15 -18.41 1.61 -11.37
CA GLN A 15 -19.63 2.39 -11.56
C GLN A 15 -19.73 3.45 -10.46
N PRO A 16 -20.05 4.72 -10.77
CA PRO A 16 -20.28 5.73 -9.75
C PRO A 16 -21.45 5.36 -8.83
N VAL A 17 -21.20 5.31 -7.52
CA VAL A 17 -22.19 5.12 -6.47
C VAL A 17 -22.10 6.27 -5.45
N PRO A 18 -22.52 7.49 -5.82
CA PRO A 18 -22.35 8.70 -4.99
C PRO A 18 -23.18 8.71 -3.69
N ALA A 19 -24.00 7.69 -3.46
CA ALA A 19 -24.78 7.50 -2.23
C ALA A 19 -24.00 6.75 -1.13
N LEU A 20 -22.85 6.14 -1.46
CA LEU A 20 -22.06 5.34 -0.54
C LEU A 20 -20.68 5.96 -0.32
N GLU A 21 -20.15 5.83 0.89
CA GLU A 21 -18.75 6.14 1.20
C GLU A 21 -17.85 4.95 0.81
N ALA A 22 -16.62 5.24 0.39
CA ALA A 22 -15.65 4.22 -0.01
C ALA A 22 -14.52 4.07 1.00
N ILE A 23 -14.16 2.82 1.28
CA ILE A 23 -12.95 2.45 2.03
C ILE A 23 -11.90 1.98 1.03
N TYR A 24 -10.81 2.74 0.94
CA TYR A 24 -9.66 2.42 0.10
C TYR A 24 -8.60 1.72 0.95
N LEU A 25 -8.42 0.42 0.77
CA LEU A 25 -7.28 -0.33 1.31
C LEU A 25 -6.27 -0.52 0.18
N ILE A 26 -5.22 0.31 0.15
CA ILE A 26 -4.38 0.46 -1.05
C ILE A 26 -2.90 0.54 -0.70
N ALA A 27 -2.07 0.14 -1.65
CA ALA A 27 -0.64 0.44 -1.65
C ALA A 27 -0.40 1.96 -1.75
N PRO A 28 0.52 2.57 -0.97
CA PRO A 28 0.96 3.96 -1.17
C PRO A 28 1.87 4.06 -2.39
N THR A 29 1.29 3.94 -3.59
CA THR A 29 1.95 4.17 -4.88
C THR A 29 1.33 5.37 -5.59
N GLU A 30 2.08 6.02 -6.48
CA GLU A 30 1.56 7.13 -7.30
C GLU A 30 0.31 6.73 -8.07
N GLN A 31 0.31 5.52 -8.64
CA GLN A 31 -0.82 4.99 -9.38
C GLN A 31 -2.06 4.84 -8.49
N SER A 32 -1.92 4.25 -7.30
CA SER A 32 -3.05 4.08 -6.38
C SER A 32 -3.61 5.44 -5.94
N VAL A 33 -2.72 6.37 -5.58
CA VAL A 33 -3.09 7.74 -5.18
C VAL A 33 -3.81 8.47 -6.32
N SER A 34 -3.28 8.43 -7.54
CA SER A 34 -3.87 9.08 -8.71
C SER A 34 -5.27 8.54 -9.02
N ARG A 35 -5.48 7.22 -8.91
CA ARG A 35 -6.80 6.61 -9.12
C ARG A 35 -7.81 7.04 -8.06
N VAL A 36 -7.40 7.17 -6.79
CA VAL A 36 -8.27 7.71 -5.73
C VAL A 36 -8.64 9.16 -6.04
N ILE A 37 -7.68 9.99 -6.49
CA ILE A 37 -7.96 11.38 -6.86
C ILE A 37 -8.97 11.45 -8.01
N ALA A 38 -8.81 10.59 -9.03
CA ALA A 38 -9.70 10.53 -10.19
C ALA A 38 -11.15 10.22 -9.80
N ASP A 39 -11.37 9.42 -8.74
CA ASP A 39 -12.73 9.12 -8.25
C ASP A 39 -13.49 10.37 -7.76
N PHE A 40 -12.79 11.45 -7.42
CA PHE A 40 -13.36 12.69 -6.88
C PHE A 40 -13.03 13.95 -7.69
N GLU A 41 -12.45 13.79 -8.88
CA GLU A 41 -12.06 14.91 -9.75
C GLU A 41 -13.29 15.75 -10.15
N ASN A 42 -14.41 15.10 -10.46
CA ASN A 42 -15.68 15.78 -10.73
C ASN A 42 -16.48 16.02 -9.45
N LYS A 43 -16.38 17.23 -8.88
CA LYS A 43 -17.09 17.63 -7.66
C LYS A 43 -18.61 17.41 -7.69
N SER A 44 -19.23 17.58 -8.86
CA SER A 44 -20.68 17.48 -9.05
C SER A 44 -21.18 16.04 -9.20
N LYS A 45 -20.29 15.14 -9.63
CA LYS A 45 -20.58 13.73 -9.90
C LYS A 45 -19.38 12.87 -9.48
N PRO A 46 -19.07 12.81 -8.17
CA PRO A 46 -18.01 11.95 -7.70
C PRO A 46 -18.41 10.47 -7.83
N THR A 47 -17.42 9.59 -7.84
CA THR A 47 -17.65 8.13 -7.87
C THR A 47 -18.25 7.66 -6.54
N TYR A 48 -17.82 8.24 -5.41
CA TYR A 48 -18.34 7.92 -4.09
C TYR A 48 -18.68 9.19 -3.30
N LEU A 49 -19.47 9.05 -2.24
CA LEU A 49 -19.88 10.15 -1.37
C LEU A 49 -18.68 10.75 -0.62
N ALA A 50 -17.84 9.88 -0.06
CA ALA A 50 -16.69 10.23 0.77
C ALA A 50 -15.60 9.15 0.69
N ALA A 51 -14.37 9.48 1.13
CA ALA A 51 -13.22 8.58 1.10
C ALA A 51 -12.66 8.31 2.51
N HIS A 52 -12.43 7.03 2.81
CA HIS A 52 -11.58 6.59 3.91
C HIS A 52 -10.37 5.86 3.33
N ILE A 53 -9.19 6.47 3.41
CA ILE A 53 -7.97 5.93 2.82
C ILE A 53 -7.13 5.26 3.91
N TYR A 54 -6.79 4.00 3.67
CA TYR A 54 -5.91 3.18 4.50
C TYR A 54 -4.79 2.65 3.63
N PHE A 55 -3.59 3.17 3.85
CA PHE A 55 -2.39 2.69 3.18
C PHE A 55 -1.87 1.43 3.86
N THR A 56 -1.52 0.42 3.07
CA THR A 56 -1.01 -0.87 3.56
C THR A 56 0.37 -0.73 4.21
N TRP A 57 1.22 0.20 3.75
CA TRP A 57 2.47 0.60 4.43
C TRP A 57 2.63 2.12 4.49
N ARG A 58 3.77 2.56 5.02
CA ARG A 58 4.14 3.96 5.17
C ARG A 58 4.01 4.75 3.87
N LEU A 59 3.31 5.88 3.93
CA LEU A 59 3.25 6.85 2.84
C LEU A 59 4.51 7.71 2.84
N SER A 60 5.21 7.79 1.70
CA SER A 60 6.38 8.66 1.61
C SER A 60 5.97 10.14 1.68
N ASN A 61 6.86 11.00 2.19
CA ASN A 61 6.58 12.44 2.23
C ASN A 61 6.33 13.00 0.82
N GLU A 62 7.09 12.52 -0.17
CA GLU A 62 6.91 12.88 -1.57
C GLU A 62 5.50 12.55 -2.08
N LEU A 63 5.01 11.33 -1.83
CA LEU A 63 3.66 10.93 -2.19
C LEU A 63 2.59 11.69 -1.42
N LEU A 64 2.83 12.01 -0.14
CA LEU A 64 1.92 12.84 0.64
C LEU A 64 1.83 14.27 0.06
N TYR A 65 2.95 14.85 -0.34
CA TYR A 65 2.96 16.16 -0.98
C TYR A 65 2.30 16.11 -2.37
N SER A 66 2.57 15.07 -3.15
CA SER A 66 1.91 14.82 -4.43
C SER A 66 0.40 14.69 -4.28
N LEU A 67 -0.06 13.87 -3.31
CA LEU A 67 -1.47 13.73 -2.96
C LEU A 67 -2.07 15.10 -2.61
N LYS A 68 -1.42 15.90 -1.76
CA LYS A 68 -1.93 17.23 -1.39
C LYS A 68 -1.98 18.21 -2.56
N ALA A 69 -1.02 18.13 -3.48
CA ALA A 69 -0.94 19.02 -4.64
C ALA A 69 -1.94 18.64 -5.75
N GLN A 70 -2.13 17.34 -5.96
CA GLN A 70 -2.97 16.80 -7.02
C GLN A 70 -4.41 16.54 -6.58
N ALA A 71 -4.65 16.34 -5.28
CA ALA A 71 -6.00 16.22 -4.77
C ALA A 71 -6.77 17.49 -5.09
N ALA A 72 -7.72 17.37 -6.01
CA ALA A 72 -8.71 18.40 -6.22
C ALA A 72 -9.41 18.69 -4.89
N GLU A 73 -9.89 19.93 -4.71
CA GLU A 73 -10.77 20.29 -3.58
C GLU A 73 -11.90 19.25 -3.38
N GLY A 74 -12.34 18.61 -4.47
CA GLY A 74 -13.31 17.51 -4.43
C GLY A 74 -12.92 16.33 -3.54
N LEU A 75 -11.68 15.86 -3.56
CA LEU A 75 -11.22 14.79 -2.66
C LEU A 75 -11.00 15.32 -1.24
N VAL A 76 -10.37 16.49 -1.10
CA VAL A 76 -10.02 17.07 0.20
C VAL A 76 -11.27 17.31 1.06
N ASP A 77 -12.35 17.85 0.47
CA ASP A 77 -13.62 18.12 1.17
C ASP A 77 -14.36 16.84 1.59
N ARG A 78 -14.03 15.71 0.94
CA ARG A 78 -14.69 14.41 1.09
C ARG A 78 -13.84 13.38 1.82
N LEU A 79 -12.60 13.71 2.18
CA LEU A 79 -11.71 12.82 2.91
C LEU A 79 -12.12 12.75 4.38
N ARG A 80 -12.53 11.56 4.84
CA ARG A 80 -12.97 11.31 6.22
C ARG A 80 -11.90 10.67 7.09
N SER A 81 -11.00 9.89 6.49
CA SER A 81 -9.91 9.23 7.18
C SER A 81 -8.74 9.01 6.23
N CYS A 82 -7.53 9.19 6.72
CA CYS A 82 -6.30 8.86 6.02
C CYS A 82 -5.32 8.28 7.04
N ARG A 83 -4.99 6.99 6.93
CA ARG A 83 -4.15 6.28 7.91
C ARG A 83 -3.19 5.31 7.22
N GLU A 84 -2.08 5.03 7.89
CA GLU A 84 -1.14 3.97 7.54
C GLU A 84 -1.38 2.77 8.46
N LEU A 85 -1.51 1.57 7.91
CA LEU A 85 -1.78 0.36 8.68
C LEU A 85 -0.51 -0.44 9.00
N ASN A 86 0.53 -0.35 8.17
CA ASN A 86 1.78 -1.12 8.29
C ASN A 86 1.52 -2.64 8.34
N ILE A 87 0.83 -3.17 7.32
CA ILE A 87 0.46 -4.58 7.13
C ILE A 87 0.84 -5.06 5.72
N ASP A 88 2.08 -4.84 5.30
CA ASP A 88 2.54 -5.14 3.94
C ASP A 88 3.11 -6.56 3.80
N PHE A 89 2.28 -7.54 4.19
CA PHE A 89 2.57 -8.97 4.11
C PHE A 89 1.26 -9.78 4.04
N LEU A 90 1.37 -11.02 3.58
CA LEU A 90 0.27 -11.99 3.53
C LEU A 90 0.40 -12.96 4.70
N ALA A 91 -0.56 -12.95 5.63
CA ALA A 91 -0.66 -13.96 6.68
C ALA A 91 -1.27 -15.25 6.09
N LEU A 92 -0.44 -16.25 5.78
CA LEU A 92 -0.87 -17.49 5.13
C LEU A 92 -1.35 -18.53 6.14
N GLU A 93 -0.69 -18.59 7.30
CA GLU A 93 -0.97 -19.53 8.39
C GLU A 93 -0.75 -18.85 9.74
N ALA A 94 -1.17 -19.48 10.83
CA ALA A 94 -1.02 -18.91 12.19
C ALA A 94 0.44 -18.55 12.55
N GLN A 95 1.42 -19.23 11.95
CA GLN A 95 2.85 -18.97 12.13
C GLN A 95 3.60 -18.80 10.80
N GLY A 96 2.87 -18.58 9.70
CA GLY A 96 3.42 -18.49 8.35
C GLY A 96 2.97 -17.21 7.65
N PHE A 97 3.93 -16.44 7.12
CA PHE A 97 3.64 -15.27 6.29
C PHE A 97 4.47 -15.28 5.01
N SER A 98 3.98 -14.59 3.99
CA SER A 98 4.69 -14.30 2.74
C SER A 98 4.79 -12.80 2.52
N LEU A 99 5.87 -12.35 1.88
CA LEU A 99 6.03 -10.94 1.48
C LEU A 99 5.39 -10.63 0.13
N GLY A 100 4.86 -11.65 -0.58
CA GLY A 100 4.20 -11.48 -1.88
C GLY A 100 5.13 -10.92 -2.97
N MET A 101 6.41 -11.29 -2.95
CA MET A 101 7.44 -10.79 -3.86
C MET A 101 7.97 -11.90 -4.78
N ASP A 102 7.19 -12.29 -5.78
CA ASP A 102 7.50 -13.45 -6.64
C ASP A 102 8.85 -13.30 -7.39
N ASP A 103 9.19 -12.08 -7.79
CA ASP A 103 10.43 -11.78 -8.51
C ASP A 103 11.67 -11.65 -7.59
N ALA A 104 11.50 -11.60 -6.26
CA ALA A 104 12.60 -11.31 -5.33
C ALA A 104 13.74 -12.31 -5.46
N PHE A 105 13.42 -13.60 -5.64
CA PHE A 105 14.43 -14.64 -5.81
C PHE A 105 15.32 -14.36 -7.03
N HIS A 106 14.71 -14.10 -8.19
CA HIS A 106 15.45 -13.81 -9.40
C HIS A 106 16.27 -12.52 -9.25
N LEU A 107 15.69 -11.46 -8.68
CA LEU A 107 16.37 -10.17 -8.54
C LEU A 107 17.56 -10.22 -7.58
N ILE A 108 17.53 -11.07 -6.54
CA ILE A 108 18.62 -11.22 -5.57
C ILE A 108 19.77 -12.06 -6.14
N TYR A 109 19.45 -13.17 -6.82
CA TYR A 109 20.45 -14.16 -7.21
C TYR A 109 20.91 -14.05 -8.67
N SER A 110 20.21 -13.30 -9.52
CA SER A 110 20.59 -13.14 -10.91
C SER A 110 21.90 -12.34 -11.06
N PRO A 111 22.88 -12.83 -11.83
CA PRO A 111 24.14 -12.14 -12.04
C PRO A 111 23.98 -10.84 -12.84
N THR A 112 22.87 -10.67 -13.57
CA THR A 112 22.59 -9.50 -14.40
C THR A 112 21.73 -8.45 -13.69
N ALA A 113 21.15 -8.76 -12.53
CA ALA A 113 20.24 -7.87 -11.79
C ALA A 113 20.93 -7.06 -10.67
N THR A 114 22.25 -6.90 -10.73
CA THR A 114 23.08 -6.33 -9.65
C THR A 114 22.58 -4.98 -9.13
N ASP A 115 22.16 -4.10 -10.02
CA ASP A 115 21.71 -2.75 -9.67
C ASP A 115 20.36 -2.76 -8.91
N ARG A 116 19.56 -3.82 -9.07
CA ARG A 116 18.24 -3.94 -8.43
C ARG A 116 18.28 -4.68 -7.10
N ARG A 117 19.36 -5.40 -6.80
CA ARG A 117 19.50 -6.19 -5.55
C ARG A 117 19.29 -5.33 -4.32
N HIS A 118 19.94 -4.17 -4.25
CA HIS A 118 19.82 -3.28 -3.11
C HIS A 118 18.39 -2.77 -2.91
N ALA A 119 17.71 -2.41 -4.00
CA ALA A 119 16.32 -1.95 -3.96
C ALA A 119 15.38 -3.07 -3.44
N VAL A 120 15.54 -4.30 -3.92
CA VAL A 120 14.73 -5.44 -3.46
C VAL A 120 15.01 -5.77 -2.00
N CYS A 121 16.27 -5.75 -1.56
CA CYS A 121 16.60 -5.97 -0.15
C CYS A 121 16.00 -4.88 0.76
N ALA A 122 15.98 -3.62 0.31
CA ALA A 122 15.33 -2.52 1.03
C ALA A 122 13.83 -2.76 1.16
N GLN A 123 13.15 -3.15 0.07
CA GLN A 123 11.72 -3.50 0.10
C GLN A 123 11.43 -4.67 1.06
N ILE A 124 12.27 -5.72 1.06
CA ILE A 124 12.16 -6.84 2.00
C ILE A 124 12.27 -6.34 3.44
N ALA A 125 13.22 -5.46 3.73
CA ALA A 125 13.41 -4.90 5.08
C ALA A 125 12.19 -4.08 5.53
N GLU A 126 11.63 -3.24 4.64
CA GLU A 126 10.41 -2.47 4.93
C GLU A 126 9.21 -3.37 5.19
N LYS A 127 8.99 -4.41 4.37
CA LYS A 127 7.92 -5.36 4.58
C LYS A 127 8.10 -6.15 5.89
N LEU A 128 9.30 -6.62 6.20
CA LEU A 128 9.60 -7.29 7.48
C LEU A 128 9.37 -6.37 8.69
N LEU A 129 9.63 -5.07 8.55
CA LEU A 129 9.29 -4.09 9.58
C LEU A 129 7.78 -4.05 9.83
N THR A 130 6.95 -4.11 8.79
CA THR A 130 5.49 -4.14 8.96
C THR A 130 5.00 -5.37 9.75
N VAL A 131 5.65 -6.52 9.57
CA VAL A 131 5.41 -7.73 10.38
C VAL A 131 5.74 -7.47 11.85
N CYS A 132 6.93 -6.92 12.13
CA CYS A 132 7.36 -6.63 13.49
C CYS A 132 6.43 -5.62 14.19
N VAL A 133 6.04 -4.56 13.48
CA VAL A 133 5.10 -3.54 13.98
C VAL A 133 3.74 -4.16 14.27
N THR A 134 3.22 -5.00 13.38
CA THR A 134 1.91 -5.67 13.55
C THR A 134 1.89 -6.60 14.77
N LEU A 135 3.01 -7.29 15.05
CA LEU A 135 3.16 -8.15 16.22
C LEU A 135 3.49 -7.38 17.51
N GLY A 136 3.81 -6.08 17.43
CA GLY A 136 4.26 -5.30 18.58
C GLY A 136 5.68 -5.66 19.06
N GLU A 137 6.49 -6.27 18.19
CA GLU A 137 7.77 -6.87 18.53
C GLU A 137 8.97 -6.01 18.10
N ARG A 138 10.06 -6.11 18.85
CA ARG A 138 11.37 -5.47 18.55
C ARG A 138 12.51 -6.49 18.63
N PRO A 139 12.62 -7.39 17.65
CA PRO A 139 13.55 -8.51 17.73
C PRO A 139 15.01 -8.08 17.56
N ALA A 140 15.93 -8.83 18.14
CA ALA A 140 17.36 -8.73 17.83
C ALA A 140 17.63 -9.29 16.43
N ILE A 141 18.11 -8.44 15.52
CA ILE A 141 18.39 -8.82 14.12
C ILE A 141 19.65 -9.70 14.07
N ARG A 142 19.51 -10.90 13.50
CA ARG A 142 20.63 -11.83 13.25
C ARG A 142 20.63 -12.26 11.78
N TYR A 143 21.82 -12.50 11.22
CA TYR A 143 21.97 -12.93 9.83
C TYR A 143 23.03 -14.03 9.71
N LYS A 144 22.93 -14.85 8.67
CA LYS A 144 23.96 -15.85 8.33
C LYS A 144 25.09 -15.16 7.58
N ARG A 145 26.26 -15.03 8.21
CA ARG A 145 27.48 -14.55 7.56
C ARG A 145 28.06 -15.66 6.67
N VAL A 146 28.26 -15.38 5.40
CA VAL A 146 29.03 -16.25 4.50
C VAL A 146 30.51 -15.96 4.76
N ALA A 147 31.30 -16.98 5.05
CA ALA A 147 32.75 -16.82 5.19
C ALA A 147 33.33 -16.40 3.84
N ALA A 148 34.19 -15.38 3.82
CA ALA A 148 35.02 -15.11 2.65
C ALA A 148 35.94 -16.34 2.47
N GLY A 149 35.76 -17.04 1.34
CA GLY A 149 36.67 -18.09 0.91
C GLY A 149 37.99 -17.51 0.41
#